data_AF-A0A0U3NZA5-F1
#
_entry.id   AF-A0A0U3NZA5-F1
#
_cell.length_a   1.000
_cell.length_b   1.000
_cell.length_c   1.000
_cell.angle_alpha   90.00
_cell.angle_beta   90.00
_cell.angle_gamma   90.00
#
_symmetry.space_group_name_H-M   'P 1'
#
loop_
_entity.id
_entity.type
_entity.pdbx_description
1 polymer ?
#
loop_
_entity_poly.entity_id
_entity_poly.type
_entity_poly.pdbx_seq_one_letter_code
_entity_poly.pdbx_strand_id
1 'polypeptide(L)'
;MPQPITINIEEVNQDPERAKIKYGNKEVICKMYSMKHGTVTKWIGEMRDNPEFSDGVINPTHKIVLINLDRFEDYFRWLEKNRYRR
;
A
#
# COMPACT_ATOMS: atom_id res chain seq x y z
N MET A 1 19.29 5.50 17.87
CA MET A 1 19.00 5.74 16.44
C MET A 1 18.34 4.49 15.90
N PRO A 2 17.09 4.54 15.40
CA PRO A 2 16.46 3.37 14.79
C PRO A 2 17.26 2.99 13.55
N GLN A 3 17.71 1.74 13.47
CA GLN A 3 18.48 1.27 12.32
C GLN A 3 17.58 1.16 11.08
N PRO A 4 18.08 1.50 9.88
CA PRO A 4 17.32 1.32 8.65
C PRO A 4 17.07 -0.18 8.44
N ILE A 5 15.80 -0.54 8.31
CA ILE A 5 15.41 -1.91 7.95
C ILE A 5 15.76 -2.08 6.47
N THR A 6 16.82 -2.81 6.18
CA THR A 6 17.18 -3.19 4.81
C THR A 6 16.26 -4.34 4.39
N ILE A 7 15.19 -4.03 3.68
CA ILE A 7 14.27 -5.05 3.15
C ILE A 7 14.91 -5.65 1.90
N ASN A 8 15.31 -6.92 1.99
CA ASN A 8 15.86 -7.67 0.86
C ASN A 8 14.70 -8.11 -0.06
N ILE A 9 14.59 -7.48 -1.23
CA ILE A 9 13.45 -7.65 -2.16
C ILE A 9 13.35 -9.08 -2.69
N GLU A 10 14.46 -9.81 -2.73
CA GLU A 10 14.53 -11.19 -3.23
C GLU A 10 13.94 -12.20 -2.23
N GLU A 11 14.11 -11.99 -0.93
CA GLU A 11 13.54 -12.84 0.13
C GLU A 11 12.02 -12.68 0.25
N VAL A 12 11.51 -11.48 -0.03
CA VAL A 12 10.07 -11.19 -0.07
C VAL A 12 9.34 -12.04 -1.11
N ASN A 13 10.00 -12.34 -2.23
CA ASN A 13 9.44 -13.11 -3.34
C ASN A 13 9.46 -14.64 -3.09
N GLN A 14 10.30 -15.12 -2.16
CA GLN A 14 10.56 -16.54 -1.94
C GLN A 14 9.71 -17.14 -0.80
N ASP A 15 8.91 -16.34 -0.10
CA ASP A 15 8.07 -16.82 1.01
C ASP A 15 6.63 -17.11 0.51
N PRO A 16 6.28 -18.39 0.25
CA PRO A 16 4.95 -18.78 -0.24
C PRO A 16 3.82 -18.47 0.75
N GLU A 17 4.13 -18.18 2.02
CA GLU A 17 3.14 -17.73 3.02
C GLU A 17 2.83 -16.23 2.87
N ARG A 18 3.78 -15.41 2.41
CA ARG A 18 3.55 -13.98 2.10
C ARG A 18 2.58 -13.81 0.94
N ALA A 19 2.66 -14.70 -0.05
CA ALA A 19 1.73 -14.74 -1.19
C ALA A 19 0.26 -14.95 -0.78
N LYS A 20 -0.02 -15.42 0.45
CA LYS A 20 -1.39 -15.59 0.96
C LYS A 20 -1.98 -14.30 1.55
N ILE A 21 -1.15 -13.35 1.99
CA ILE A 21 -1.63 -12.12 2.65
C ILE A 21 -1.91 -11.05 1.59
N LYS A 22 -3.13 -11.05 1.06
CA LYS A 22 -3.57 -10.10 0.02
C LYS A 22 -3.96 -8.71 0.55
N TYR A 23 -4.25 -8.61 1.85
CA TYR A 23 -4.79 -7.39 2.45
C TYR A 23 -3.97 -6.94 3.66
N GLY A 24 -3.64 -5.66 3.70
CA GLY A 24 -3.01 -4.98 4.82
C GLY A 24 -3.87 -3.86 5.39
N ASN A 25 -3.53 -3.40 6.59
CA ASN A 25 -4.04 -2.14 7.13
C ASN A 25 -3.04 -1.01 6.86
N LYS A 26 -3.38 0.22 7.28
CA LYS A 26 -2.49 1.39 7.11
C LYS A 26 -1.10 1.20 7.71
N GLU A 27 -1.01 0.52 8.85
CA GLU A 27 0.27 0.29 9.53
C GLU A 27 1.17 -0.68 8.75
N VAL A 28 0.58 -1.71 8.14
CA VAL A 28 1.30 -2.65 7.27
C VAL A 28 1.92 -1.90 6.10
N ILE A 29 1.15 -1.04 5.42
CA ILE A 29 1.65 -0.22 4.32
C ILE A 29 2.75 0.74 4.78
N CYS A 30 2.58 1.41 5.93
CA CYS A 30 3.59 2.31 6.48
C CYS A 30 4.91 1.58 6.73
N LYS A 31 4.87 0.36 7.28
CA LYS A 31 6.06 -0.46 7.54
C LYS A 31 6.69 -0.99 6.25
N MET A 32 5.89 -1.48 5.31
CA MET A 32 6.37 -2.08 4.06
C MET A 32 7.08 -1.06 3.16
N TYR A 33 6.52 0.15 3.04
CA TYR A 33 7.06 1.21 2.18
C TYR A 33 7.83 2.29 2.95
N SER A 34 8.06 2.11 4.25
CA SER A 34 8.71 3.11 5.13
C SER A 34 8.10 4.52 5.01
N MET A 35 6.77 4.60 4.95
CA MET A 35 6.05 5.86 4.70
C MET A 35 5.38 6.42 5.96
N LYS A 36 5.17 7.75 5.94
CA LYS A 36 4.42 8.44 6.99
C LYS A 36 2.93 8.10 6.88
N HIS A 37 2.28 7.93 8.03
CA HIS A 37 0.85 7.62 8.13
C HIS A 37 -0.06 8.64 7.43
N GLY A 38 0.32 9.93 7.45
CA GLY A 38 -0.41 10.98 6.73
C GLY A 38 -0.41 10.77 5.22
N THR A 39 0.73 10.38 4.64
CA THR A 39 0.88 10.09 3.21
C THR A 39 0.02 8.89 2.81
N VAL A 40 0.09 7.81 3.58
CA VAL A 40 -0.72 6.60 3.34
C VAL A 40 -2.22 6.92 3.42
N THR A 41 -2.65 7.71 4.41
CA THR A 41 -4.06 8.10 4.53
C THR A 41 -4.52 8.93 3.34
N LYS A 42 -3.70 9.87 2.86
CA LYS A 42 -4.00 10.64 1.66
C LYS A 42 -4.16 9.74 0.43
N TRP A 43 -3.21 8.84 0.20
CA TRP A 43 -3.23 7.95 -0.96
C TRP A 43 -4.38 6.95 -0.94
N ILE A 44 -4.77 6.45 0.23
CA ILE A 44 -5.98 5.63 0.36
C ILE A 44 -7.22 6.44 0.01
N GLY A 45 -7.27 7.73 0.36
CA GLY A 45 -8.34 8.63 -0.10
C GLY A 45 -8.36 8.74 -1.62
N GLU A 46 -7.22 9.06 -2.22
CA GLU A 46 -7.06 9.17 -3.69
C GLU A 46 -7.41 7.86 -4.42
N MET A 47 -7.06 6.70 -3.86
CA MET A 47 -7.43 5.39 -4.40
C MET A 47 -8.95 5.16 -4.38
N ARG A 48 -9.65 5.62 -3.33
CA ARG A 48 -11.12 5.50 -3.26
C ARG A 48 -11.82 6.42 -4.24
N ASP A 49 -11.26 7.60 -4.46
CA ASP A 49 -11.81 8.61 -5.37
C ASP A 49 -11.51 8.27 -6.84
N ASN A 50 -10.51 7.42 -7.10
CA ASN A 50 -10.18 6.95 -8.44
C ASN A 50 -10.91 5.63 -8.76
N PRO A 51 -11.83 5.59 -9.74
CA PRO A 51 -12.54 4.38 -10.13
C PRO A 51 -11.63 3.19 -10.48
N GLU A 52 -10.42 3.45 -11.01
CA GLU A 52 -9.44 2.44 -11.41
C GLU A 52 -8.85 1.66 -10.22
N PHE A 53 -8.77 2.29 -9.04
CA PHE A 53 -8.13 1.71 -7.84
C PHE A 53 -9.08 1.56 -6.65
N SER A 54 -10.33 1.97 -6.80
CA SER A 54 -11.34 1.96 -5.73
C SER A 54 -11.64 0.56 -5.18
N ASP A 55 -11.49 -0.48 -6.02
CA ASP A 55 -11.62 -1.89 -5.65
C ASP A 55 -10.51 -2.38 -4.69
N GLY A 56 -9.39 -1.67 -4.64
CA GLY A 56 -8.26 -1.95 -3.76
C GLY A 56 -8.49 -1.54 -2.29
N VAL A 57 -9.53 -0.77 -1.98
CA VAL A 57 -9.80 -0.28 -0.62
C VAL A 57 -11.18 -0.76 -0.15
N ILE A 58 -11.19 -1.70 0.79
CA ILE A 58 -12.41 -2.26 1.36
C ILE A 58 -12.59 -1.72 2.78
N ASN A 59 -13.81 -1.25 3.06
CA ASN A 59 -14.21 -0.83 4.41
C ASN A 59 -15.33 -1.73 4.91
N PRO A 60 -15.02 -2.89 5.51
CA PRO A 60 -16.04 -3.77 6.07
C PRO A 60 -16.84 -3.08 7.19
N THR A 61 -16.20 -2.15 7.90
CA THR A 61 -16.81 -1.32 8.95
C THR A 61 -16.23 0.09 8.93
N HIS A 62 -16.81 1.02 9.71
CA HIS A 62 -16.29 2.38 9.86
C HIS A 62 -14.88 2.47 10.48
N LYS A 63 -14.43 1.42 11.20
CA LYS A 63 -13.15 1.41 11.93
C LYS A 63 -12.07 0.59 11.22
N ILE A 64 -12.44 -0.28 10.28
CA ILE A 64 -11.53 -1.21 9.61
C ILE A 64 -11.39 -0.79 8.16
N VAL A 65 -10.14 -0.63 7.74
CA VAL A 65 -9.76 -0.40 6.34
C VAL A 65 -8.82 -1.51 5.93
N LEU A 66 -9.26 -2.30 4.95
CA LEU A 66 -8.47 -3.33 4.30
C LEU A 66 -7.98 -2.78 2.96
N ILE A 67 -6.68 -2.86 2.75
CA ILE A 67 -6.01 -2.34 1.57
C ILE A 67 -5.43 -3.55 0.86
N ASN A 68 -5.86 -3.80 -0.36
CA ASN A 68 -5.26 -4.83 -1.20
C ASN A 68 -3.83 -4.39 -1.55
N LEU A 69 -2.85 -5.21 -1.21
CA LEU A 69 -1.43 -4.86 -1.35
C LEU A 69 -1.02 -4.73 -2.82
N ASP A 70 -1.50 -5.63 -3.68
CA ASP A 70 -1.21 -5.62 -5.12
C ASP A 70 -1.79 -4.37 -5.78
N ARG A 71 -3.04 -4.02 -5.46
CA ARG A 71 -3.67 -2.79 -5.94
C ARG A 71 -3.00 -1.52 -5.43
N PHE A 72 -2.49 -1.55 -4.21
CA PHE A 72 -1.73 -0.43 -3.68
C PHE A 72 -0.42 -0.22 -4.45
N GLU A 73 0.24 -1.31 -4.86
CA GLU A 73 1.43 -1.23 -5.71
C GLU A 73 1.09 -0.71 -7.12
N ASP A 74 0.00 -1.17 -7.75
CA ASP A 74 -0.50 -0.64 -9.02
C ASP A 74 -0.73 0.87 -8.93
N TYR A 75 -1.42 1.33 -7.89
CA TYR A 75 -1.65 2.74 -7.62
C TYR A 75 -0.33 3.51 -7.45
N PHE A 76 0.63 2.95 -6.72
CA PHE A 76 1.93 3.59 -6.51
C PHE A 76 2.70 3.78 -7.82
N ARG A 77 2.70 2.78 -8.70
CA ARG A 77 3.33 2.84 -10.03
C ARG A 77 2.61 3.85 -10.94
N TRP A 78 1.28 3.90 -10.88
CA TRP A 78 0.51 4.91 -11.60
C TRP A 78 0.83 6.32 -11.08
N LEU A 79 0.90 6.49 -9.76
CA LEU A 79 1.22 7.76 -9.11
C LEU A 79 2.61 8.25 -9.52
N GLU A 80 3.62 7.38 -9.56
CA GLU A 80 4.97 7.71 -10.03
C GLU A 80 4.96 8.24 -11.47
N LYS A 81 4.26 7.56 -12.38
CA LYS A 81 4.13 7.96 -13.79
C LYS A 81 3.35 9.26 -13.98
N ASN A 82 2.36 9.52 -13.13
CA ASN A 82 1.51 10.72 -13.22
C ASN A 82 2.02 11.91 -12.38
N ARG A 83 2.96 11.71 -11.44
CA ARG A 83 3.49 12.76 -10.55
C ARG A 83 4.14 13.92 -11.29
N TYR A 84 4.74 13.65 -12.46
CA TYR A 84 5.44 14.65 -13.28
C TYR A 84 4.61 15.17 -14.47
N ARG A 85 3.33 14.78 -14.59
CA ARG A 85 2.43 15.28 -15.66
C ARG A 85 1.76 16.62 -15.29
N ARG A 86 2.39 17.43 -14.44
CA ARG A 86 1.89 18.75 -14.03
C ARG A 86 2.58 19.87 -14.79
#